data_AF-A0AAE4B0Z9-F1
#
_entry.id   AF-A0AAE4B0Z9-F1
#
_cell.length_a   1.000
_cell.length_b   1.000
_cell.length_c   1.000
_cell.angle_alpha   90.00
_cell.angle_beta   90.00
_cell.angle_gamma   90.00
#
_symmetry.space_group_name_H-M   'P 1'
#
loop_
_entity.id
_entity.type
_entity.pdbx_description
1 polymer ?
#
loop_
_entity_poly.entity_id
_entity_poly.type
_entity_poly.pdbx_seq_one_letter_code
_entity_poly.pdbx_strand_id
1 'polypeptide(L)' 'MTLRALAIGGFVLAGLLLMAVEAAARREGSRVPTFGDLCAYVMRYQVGRVPVGRIGLLGFWWWLGWHFFAR' A
#
# COMPACT_ATOMS: atom_id res chain seq x y z
N MET A 1 30.98 -4.57 -4.55
CA MET A 1 29.69 -4.52 -3.83
C MET A 1 28.97 -5.84 -4.05
N THR A 2 28.70 -6.61 -2.99
CA THR A 2 27.98 -7.88 -3.09
C THR A 2 26.50 -7.65 -3.42
N LEU A 3 25.89 -8.55 -4.21
CA LEU A 3 24.49 -8.49 -4.63
C LEU A 3 23.51 -8.20 -3.47
N ARG A 4 23.81 -8.77 -2.29
CA ARG A 4 23.07 -8.55 -1.04
C ARG A 4 23.01 -7.08 -0.60
N ALA A 5 24.11 -6.34 -0.69
CA ALA A 5 24.14 -4.93 -0.29
C ALA A 5 23.32 -4.05 -1.24
N LEU A 6 23.34 -4.41 -2.53
CA LEU A 6 22.57 -3.74 -3.57
C LEU A 6 21.07 -3.99 -3.39
N ALA A 7 20.68 -5.23 -3.08
CA ALA A 7 19.29 -5.56 -2.75
C ALA A 7 18.81 -4.81 -1.50
N ILE A 8 19.59 -4.83 -0.41
CA ILE A 8 19.24 -4.11 0.83
C ILE A 8 19.09 -2.61 0.55
N GLY A 9 20.07 -2.00 -0.11
CA GLY A 9 20.03 -0.58 -0.47
C GLY A 9 18.82 -0.24 -1.34
N GLY A 10 18.49 -1.08 -2.32
CA GLY A 10 17.31 -0.91 -3.17
C GLY A 10 16.00 -0.95 -2.39
N PHE A 11 15.82 -1.91 -1.49
CA PHE A 11 14.61 -2.00 -0.67
C PHE A 11 14.49 -0.84 0.32
N VAL A 12 15.60 -0.44 0.96
CA VAL A 12 15.60 0.71 1.87
C VAL A 12 15.26 1.99 1.11
N LEU A 13 15.87 2.21 -0.05
CA LEU A 13 15.58 3.37 -0.89
C LEU A 13 14.11 3.38 -1.34
N ALA A 14 13.58 2.25 -1.78
CA ALA A 14 12.17 2.13 -2.17
C ALA A 14 11.22 2.47 -1.00
N GLY A 15 11.53 1.99 0.22
CA GLY A 15 10.78 2.33 1.42
C GLY A 15 10.83 3.81 1.76
N LEU A 16 12.01 4.44 1.65
CA LEU A 16 12.16 5.88 1.87
C LEU A 16 11.41 6.71 0.83
N LEU A 17 11.44 6.31 -0.45
CA LEU A 17 10.69 6.97 -1.50
C LEU A 17 9.18 6.87 -1.27
N LEU A 18 8.67 5.72 -0.84
CA LEU A 18 7.26 5.56 -0.48
C LEU A 18 6.87 6.49 0.67
N MET A 19 7.68 6.56 1.73
CA MET A 19 7.43 7.49 2.84
C MET A 19 7.48 8.95 2.39
N ALA A 20 8.41 9.31 1.50
CA ALA A 20 8.52 10.67 0.98
C ALA A 20 7.30 11.07 0.15
N VAL A 21 6.78 10.16 -0.69
CA VAL A 21 5.55 10.37 -1.46
C VAL A 21 4.36 10.54 -0.54
N GLU A 22 4.21 9.68 0.46
CA GLU A 22 3.11 9.76 1.43
C GLU A 22 3.18 11.05 2.26
N ALA A 23 4.38 11.46 2.69
CA ALA A 23 4.59 12.73 3.37
C ALA A 23 4.25 13.93 2.48
N ALA A 24 4.59 13.87 1.19
CA ALA A 24 4.23 14.89 0.22
C ALA A 24 2.73 14.91 -0.10
N ALA A 25 2.07 13.75 -0.11
CA ALA A 25 0.62 13.62 -0.30
C ALA A 25 -0.18 14.18 0.88
N ARG A 26 0.34 14.06 2.11
CA ARG A 26 -0.28 14.61 3.33
C ARG A 26 -0.20 16.14 3.44
N ARG A 27 0.59 16.81 2.59
CA ARG A 27 0.69 18.28 2.62
C ARG A 27 -0.61 18.91 2.16
N GLU A 28 -1.07 19.92 2.90
CA GLU A 28 -2.24 20.71 2.52
C GLU A 28 -2.03 21.35 1.14
N GLY A 29 -2.96 21.11 0.21
CA GLY A 29 -2.86 21.56 -1.19
C GLY A 29 -2.11 20.60 -2.14
N SER A 30 -1.67 19.43 -1.68
CA SER A 30 -1.07 18.43 -2.56
C SER A 30 -2.11 17.84 -3.53
N ARG A 31 -1.72 17.70 -4.81
CA ARG A 31 -2.51 17.00 -5.83
C ARG A 31 -2.29 15.48 -5.82
N VAL A 32 -1.33 15.00 -5.04
CA VAL A 32 -1.01 13.58 -4.95
C VAL A 32 -1.94 12.95 -3.91
N PRO A 33 -2.77 11.95 -4.29
CA PRO A 33 -3.62 11.27 -3.34
C PRO A 33 -2.79 10.49 -2.33
N THR A 34 -3.22 10.46 -1.07
CA THR A 34 -2.56 9.63 -0.06
C THR A 34 -2.81 8.15 -0.33
N PHE A 35 -1.99 7.28 0.24
CA PHE A 35 -2.26 5.85 0.21
C PHE A 35 -3.65 5.51 0.79
N GLY A 36 -4.08 6.24 1.83
CA GLY A 36 -5.42 6.12 2.40
C GLY A 36 -6.53 6.49 1.42
N ASP A 37 -6.35 7.54 0.62
CA ASP A 37 -7.30 7.93 -0.43
C ASP A 37 -7.38 6.88 -1.54
N LEU A 38 -6.25 6.29 -1.91
CA LEU A 38 -6.21 5.18 -2.86
C LEU A 38 -6.96 3.96 -2.32
N CYS A 39 -6.73 3.58 -1.07
CA CYS A 39 -7.47 2.50 -0.42
C CYS A 39 -8.96 2.80 -0.34
N ALA A 40 -9.33 4.03 0.04
CA ALA A 40 -10.72 4.45 0.09
C ALA A 40 -11.38 4.41 -1.30
N TYR A 41 -10.65 4.82 -2.34
CA TYR A 41 -11.09 4.75 -3.73
C TYR A 41 -11.31 3.29 -4.16
N VAL A 42 -10.36 2.40 -3.90
CA VAL A 42 -10.50 0.97 -4.18
C VAL A 42 -11.67 0.37 -3.41
N MET A 43 -11.83 0.70 -2.13
CA MET A 43 -12.96 0.25 -1.30
C MET A 43 -14.32 0.73 -1.80
N ARG A 44 -14.40 1.79 -2.63
CA ARG A 44 -15.64 2.23 -3.27
C ARG A 44 -16.02 1.37 -4.48
N TYR A 45 -15.12 0.54 -5.00
CA TYR A 45 -15.39 -0.32 -6.14
C TYR A 45 -16.48 -1.35 -5.80
N GLN A 46 -17.58 -1.27 -6.53
CA GLN A 46 -18.75 -2.12 -6.39
C GLN A 46 -19.10 -2.71 -7.76
N VAL A 47 -19.36 -4.02 -7.79
CA VAL A 47 -19.88 -4.71 -8.97
C VAL A 47 -21.32 -5.08 -8.68
N GLY A 48 -22.25 -4.36 -9.31
CA GLY A 48 -23.68 -4.44 -8.97
C GLY A 48 -23.92 -4.01 -7.52
N ARG A 49 -24.40 -4.94 -6.68
CA ARG A 49 -24.68 -4.72 -5.25
C ARG A 49 -23.55 -5.18 -4.33
N VAL A 50 -22.47 -5.75 -4.88
CA VAL A 50 -21.41 -6.39 -4.12
C VAL A 50 -20.22 -5.42 -3.98
N PRO A 51 -19.78 -5.10 -2.75
CA PRO A 51 -18.61 -4.25 -2.50
C PRO A 51 -17.30 -5.03 -2.69
N VAL A 52 -17.00 -5.36 -3.94
CA VAL A 52 -15.82 -6.13 -4.35
C VAL A 52 -14.52 -5.49 -3.85
N GLY A 53 -14.43 -4.16 -3.89
CA GLY A 53 -13.27 -3.43 -3.39
C GLY A 53 -12.98 -3.67 -1.91
N ARG A 54 -14.00 -3.64 -1.05
CA ARG A 54 -13.83 -3.91 0.39
C ARG A 54 -13.51 -5.37 0.65
N ILE A 55 -14.22 -6.29 0.00
CA ILE A 55 -14.00 -7.73 0.19
C ILE A 55 -12.59 -8.10 -0.28
N GLY A 56 -12.17 -7.58 -1.43
CA GLY A 56 -10.82 -7.78 -1.96
C GLY A 56 -9.75 -7.23 -1.03
N LEU A 57 -9.90 -6.00 -0.54
CA LEU A 57 -8.89 -5.39 0.32
C LEU A 57 -8.83 -6.03 1.73
N LEU A 58 -9.99 -6.30 2.35
CA LEU A 58 -10.06 -6.97 3.65
C LEU A 58 -9.63 -8.43 3.55
N GLY A 59 -10.02 -9.13 2.48
CA GLY A 59 -9.61 -10.51 2.22
C GLY A 59 -8.11 -10.61 1.94
N PHE A 60 -7.54 -9.66 1.19
CA PHE A 60 -6.10 -9.56 0.99
C PHE A 60 -5.37 -9.29 2.31
N TRP A 61 -5.85 -8.34 3.12
CA TRP A 61 -5.26 -8.05 4.42
C TRP A 61 -5.32 -9.25 5.37
N TRP A 62 -6.46 -9.93 5.41
CA TRP A 62 -6.66 -11.16 6.14
C TRP A 62 -5.65 -12.22 5.69
N TRP A 63 -5.58 -12.50 4.39
CA TRP A 63 -4.62 -13.46 3.82
C TRP A 63 -3.17 -13.12 4.18
N LEU A 64 -2.78 -11.84 4.08
CA LEU A 64 -1.45 -11.37 4.48
C LEU A 64 -1.21 -11.65 5.97
N GLY A 65 -2.19 -11.32 6.81
CA GLY A 65 -2.16 -11.58 8.25
C GLY A 65 -1.91 -13.05 8.55
N TRP A 66 -2.70 -13.97 7.98
CA TRP A 66 -2.47 -15.40 8.14
C TRP A 66 -1.11 -15.86 7.62
N HIS A 67 -0.66 -15.30 6.50
CA HIS A 67 0.61 -15.68 5.90
C HIS A 67 1.82 -15.33 6.76
N PHE A 68 1.78 -14.18 7.45
CA PHE A 68 2.87 -13.74 8.34
C PHE A 68 2.70 -14.23 9.79
N PHE A 69 1.48 -14.46 10.27
CA PHE A 69 1.21 -14.91 11.64
C PHE A 69 1.40 -16.42 11.82
N ALA A 70 1.31 -17.20 10.73
CA ALA A 70 1.59 -18.64 10.74
C ALA A 70 3.09 -18.98 10.65
N ARG A 71 3.98 -17.99 10.77
CA ARG A 71 5.44 -18.13 10.79
C ARG A 71 6.03 -17.53 12.07
#